data_AF-A0A2B9DY78-F1
#
_entry.id   AF-A0A2B9DY78-F1
#
_cell.length_a   1.000
_cell.length_b   1.000
_cell.length_c   1.000
_cell.angle_alpha   90.00
_cell.angle_beta   90.00
_cell.angle_gamma   90.00
#
_symmetry.space_group_name_H-M   'P 1'
#
loop_
_entity.id
_entity.type
_entity.pdbx_description
1 polymer ?
#
loop_
_entity_poly.entity_id
_entity_poly.type
_entity_poly.pdbx_seq_one_letter_code
_entity_poly.pdbx_strand_id
1 'polypeptide(L)'
;MKKLVLTGVLSAGTLMGSNLLGLEAITVNAASLSNIESNIEKQNTDFIIGSVIDVDIDYVGVEFKNNDGKTDTVEVLLPKGHHFKQGDKVKVTNRGQWTYQKIGMNNAAFAAEGSISKITQESK
;
A
#
# COMPACT_ATOMS: atom_id res chain seq x y z
N MET A 1 -20.67 -49.19 -47.64
CA MET A 1 -20.23 -49.04 -46.23
C MET A 1 -18.83 -48.43 -46.24
N LYS A 2 -18.67 -47.18 -45.78
CA LYS A 2 -17.38 -46.46 -45.80
C LYS A 2 -17.03 -46.09 -44.35
N LYS A 3 -15.79 -46.39 -43.95
CA LYS A 3 -15.34 -46.50 -42.55
C LYS A 3 -15.11 -45.14 -41.88
N LEU A 4 -15.38 -45.05 -40.57
CA LEU A 4 -14.97 -43.93 -39.70
C LEU A 4 -13.45 -43.91 -39.55
N VAL A 5 -12.86 -42.72 -39.59
CA VAL A 5 -11.49 -42.49 -39.13
C VAL A 5 -11.53 -41.39 -38.07
N LEU A 6 -11.37 -41.79 -36.82
CA LEU A 6 -11.26 -40.93 -35.65
C LEU A 6 -9.77 -40.71 -35.40
N THR A 7 -9.27 -39.53 -35.78
CA THR A 7 -7.86 -39.16 -35.61
C THR A 7 -7.67 -38.57 -34.21
N GLY A 8 -7.06 -39.35 -33.32
CA GLY A 8 -6.63 -38.89 -32.01
C GLY A 8 -5.25 -38.26 -32.04
N VAL A 9 -4.90 -37.50 -31.00
CA VAL A 9 -3.88 -37.86 -30.00
C VAL A 9 -4.06 -36.96 -28.76
N LEU A 10 -4.29 -37.58 -27.60
CA LEU A 10 -4.20 -36.92 -26.29
C LEU A 10 -2.77 -37.15 -25.78
N SER A 11 -1.91 -36.14 -25.83
CA SER A 11 -0.61 -36.20 -25.16
C SER A 11 -0.79 -35.75 -23.71
N ALA A 12 -1.08 -36.69 -22.82
CA ALA A 12 -0.96 -36.47 -21.39
C ALA A 12 0.51 -36.67 -20.99
N GLY A 13 1.26 -35.58 -20.86
CA GLY A 13 2.58 -35.61 -20.23
C GLY A 13 2.41 -35.86 -18.73
N THR A 14 3.11 -36.87 -18.19
CA THR A 14 3.26 -37.03 -16.75
C THR A 14 4.35 -36.08 -16.25
N LEU A 15 3.98 -35.05 -15.49
CA LEU A 15 4.94 -34.26 -14.72
C LEU A 15 5.16 -34.96 -13.37
N MET A 16 6.22 -35.76 -13.30
CA MET A 16 6.81 -36.16 -12.03
C MET A 16 7.73 -35.04 -11.57
N GLY A 17 7.23 -34.19 -10.67
CA GLY A 17 8.01 -33.19 -9.94
C GLY A 17 7.71 -33.32 -8.46
N SER A 18 8.70 -33.77 -7.70
CA SER A 18 8.61 -34.05 -6.26
C SER A 18 8.55 -32.79 -5.40
N ASN A 19 7.57 -32.78 -4.50
CA ASN A 19 7.55 -32.32 -3.11
C ASN A 19 7.97 -30.87 -2.77
N LEU A 20 6.98 -30.05 -2.40
CA LEU A 20 7.14 -29.01 -1.37
C LEU A 20 5.97 -29.10 -0.38
N LEU A 21 6.28 -29.16 0.90
CA LEU A 21 5.34 -29.41 1.98
C LEU A 21 4.15 -28.45 1.99
N GLY A 22 2.94 -29.02 2.06
CA GLY A 22 1.77 -28.41 2.70
C GLY A 22 1.21 -27.13 2.07
N LEU A 23 0.32 -27.29 1.09
CA LEU A 23 -0.87 -26.46 0.96
C LEU A 23 -1.86 -27.19 0.05
N GLU A 24 -3.04 -27.55 0.57
CA GLU A 24 -4.10 -28.11 -0.25
C GLU A 24 -4.41 -27.21 -1.47
N ALA A 25 -4.46 -27.80 -2.65
CA ALA A 25 -4.82 -27.11 -3.87
C ALA A 25 -6.26 -26.56 -3.76
N ILE A 26 -6.39 -25.26 -3.50
CA ILE A 26 -7.66 -24.57 -3.67
C ILE A 26 -7.91 -24.52 -5.18
N THR A 27 -8.89 -25.28 -5.66
CA THR A 27 -9.47 -25.08 -7.00
C THR A 27 -10.09 -23.68 -7.01
N VAL A 28 -9.36 -22.70 -7.53
CA VAL A 28 -9.88 -21.34 -7.75
C VAL A 28 -10.48 -21.31 -9.15
N ASN A 29 -11.79 -21.08 -9.27
CA ASN A 29 -12.39 -20.80 -10.58
C ASN A 29 -11.94 -19.43 -11.08
N ALA A 30 -11.63 -19.30 -12.38
CA ALA A 30 -11.12 -18.06 -12.98
C ALA A 30 -12.07 -16.86 -12.82
N ALA A 31 -13.37 -17.10 -12.58
CA ALA A 31 -14.33 -16.05 -12.27
C ALA A 31 -14.03 -15.34 -10.94
N SER A 32 -13.52 -16.07 -9.92
CA SER A 32 -13.23 -15.51 -8.60
C SER A 32 -11.92 -14.69 -8.54
N LEU A 33 -11.05 -14.78 -9.55
CA LEU A 33 -9.83 -13.96 -9.63
C LEU A 33 -10.14 -12.50 -10.00
N SER A 34 -11.14 -12.30 -10.87
CA SER A 34 -11.52 -10.96 -11.35
C SER A 34 -12.00 -10.01 -10.24
N ASN A 35 -12.53 -10.55 -9.13
CA ASN A 35 -13.01 -9.77 -7.99
C ASN A 35 -11.92 -9.48 -6.96
N ILE A 36 -10.80 -10.20 -6.99
CA ILE A 36 -9.64 -9.96 -6.11
C ILE A 36 -8.71 -8.93 -6.76
N GLU A 37 -8.55 -9.00 -8.09
CA GLU A 37 -7.71 -8.07 -8.85
C GLU A 37 -8.21 -6.62 -8.79
N SER A 38 -9.54 -6.39 -8.76
CA SER A 38 -10.09 -5.02 -8.66
C SER A 38 -9.88 -4.32 -7.31
N ASN A 39 -9.50 -5.05 -6.25
CA ASN A 39 -9.19 -4.45 -4.93
C ASN A 39 -7.69 -4.25 -4.69
N ILE A 40 -6.84 -4.99 -5.41
CA ILE A 40 -5.38 -4.90 -5.29
C ILE A 40 -4.81 -3.73 -6.12
N GLU A 41 -5.53 -3.26 -7.13
CA GLU A 41 -5.05 -2.23 -8.06
C GLU A 41 -5.56 -0.80 -7.79
N LYS A 42 -5.93 -0.46 -6.54
CA LYS A 42 -5.93 0.95 -6.14
C LYS A 42 -4.63 1.19 -5.39
N GLN A 43 -3.63 1.66 -6.14
CA GLN A 43 -2.30 2.16 -5.72
C GLN A 43 -2.36 3.04 -4.47
N ASN A 44 -2.66 2.43 -3.32
CA ASN A 44 -2.57 3.03 -2.02
C ASN A 44 -1.13 2.78 -1.61
N THR A 45 -0.22 3.64 -2.09
CA THR A 45 1.10 3.69 -1.47
C THR A 45 0.82 3.92 0.01
N ASP A 46 1.08 2.90 0.82
CA ASP A 46 0.76 2.85 2.24
C ASP A 46 1.53 3.91 3.06
N PHE A 47 2.31 4.73 2.35
CA PHE A 47 3.05 5.86 2.85
C PHE A 47 3.03 7.03 1.86
N ILE A 48 3.32 8.22 2.37
CA ILE A 48 3.69 9.41 1.61
C ILE A 48 5.11 9.83 1.95
N ILE A 49 5.70 10.61 1.06
CA ILE A 49 6.95 11.33 1.30
C ILE A 49 6.60 12.81 1.30
N GLY A 50 6.97 13.50 2.38
CA GLY A 50 6.62 14.89 2.59
C GLY A 50 7.72 15.68 3.27
N SER A 51 7.44 16.96 3.47
CA SER A 51 8.29 17.86 4.24
C SER A 51 7.53 18.37 5.45
N VAL A 52 8.18 18.41 6.60
CA VAL A 52 7.61 19.01 7.81
C VAL A 52 7.46 20.52 7.58
N ILE A 53 6.24 21.04 7.70
CA ILE A 53 5.92 22.46 7.52
C ILE A 53 5.53 23.14 8.83
N ASP A 54 5.12 22.38 9.84
CA ASP A 54 4.71 22.87 11.15
C ASP A 54 5.14 21.90 12.25
N VAL A 55 5.46 22.45 13.42
CA VAL A 55 6.05 21.72 14.54
C VAL A 55 5.47 22.24 15.85
N ASP A 56 4.72 21.39 16.54
CA ASP A 56 4.21 21.65 17.89
C ASP A 56 4.82 20.64 18.88
N ILE A 57 4.47 20.74 20.17
CA ILE A 57 5.03 19.91 21.24
C ILE A 57 4.68 18.42 21.09
N ASP A 58 3.53 18.09 20.52
CA ASP A 58 2.94 16.75 20.44
C ASP A 58 2.45 16.36 19.05
N TYR A 59 2.70 17.18 18.02
CA TYR A 59 2.48 16.79 16.63
C TYR A 59 3.40 17.56 15.67
N VAL A 60 3.42 17.10 14.41
CA VAL A 60 3.98 17.85 13.28
C VAL A 60 3.03 17.86 12.10
N GLY A 61 2.99 18.97 11.38
CA GLY A 61 2.32 19.08 10.09
C GLY A 61 3.26 18.68 8.96
N VAL A 62 2.85 17.71 8.14
CA VAL A 62 3.62 17.23 6.98
C VAL A 62 2.87 17.56 5.70
N GLU A 63 3.52 18.33 4.85
CA GLU A 63 3.04 18.65 3.51
C GLU A 63 3.51 17.58 2.52
N PHE A 64 2.61 17.11 1.66
CA PHE A 64 2.93 16.15 0.60
C PHE A 64 2.12 16.41 -0.67
N LYS A 65 2.60 15.86 -1.79
CA LYS A 65 1.86 15.86 -3.06
C LYS A 65 0.97 14.64 -3.14
N ASN A 66 -0.33 14.86 -3.32
CA ASN A 66 -1.29 13.80 -3.53
C ASN A 66 -1.26 13.27 -4.97
N ASN A 67 -2.08 12.27 -5.26
CA ASN A 67 -2.11 11.59 -6.57
C ASN A 67 -2.55 12.53 -7.72
N ASP A 68 -3.22 13.65 -7.41
CA ASP A 68 -3.61 14.68 -8.37
C ASP A 68 -2.52 15.77 -8.54
N GLY A 69 -1.36 15.61 -7.90
CA GLY A 69 -0.28 16.60 -7.88
C GLY A 69 -0.57 17.85 -7.04
N LYS A 70 -1.70 17.86 -6.32
CA LYS A 70 -2.06 18.93 -5.39
C LYS A 70 -1.33 18.73 -4.07
N THR A 71 -1.16 19.82 -3.34
CA THR A 71 -0.60 19.80 -1.99
C THR A 71 -1.70 19.47 -0.99
N ASP A 72 -1.48 18.44 -0.19
CA ASP A 72 -2.28 18.11 1.00
C ASP A 72 -1.38 18.10 2.24
N THR A 73 -2.01 18.19 3.41
CA THR A 73 -1.32 18.17 4.71
C THR A 73 -1.86 17.05 5.59
N VAL A 74 -0.99 16.42 6.36
CA VAL A 74 -1.35 15.49 7.43
C VAL A 74 -0.67 15.92 8.73
N GLU A 75 -1.42 15.90 9.83
CA GLU A 75 -0.87 16.06 11.17
C GLU A 75 -0.49 14.68 11.72
N VAL A 76 0.77 14.54 12.14
CA VAL A 76 1.24 13.29 12.74
C VAL A 76 1.43 13.50 14.24
N LEU A 77 0.68 12.73 15.04
CA LEU A 77 0.81 12.74 16.49
C LEU A 77 2.16 12.18 16.90
N LEU A 78 2.75 12.77 17.95
CA LEU A 78 4.09 12.45 18.42
C LEU A 78 4.16 12.48 19.95
N PRO A 79 5.10 11.75 20.56
CA PRO A 79 5.37 11.91 21.97
C PRO A 79 5.95 13.31 22.23
N LYS A 80 5.67 13.86 23.41
CA LYS A 80 6.22 15.16 23.82
C LYS A 80 7.74 15.14 23.81
N GLY A 81 8.35 16.20 23.25
CA GLY A 81 9.81 16.33 23.19
C GLY A 81 10.47 15.62 22.00
N HIS A 82 9.72 15.38 20.93
CA HIS A 82 10.23 14.85 19.67
C HIS A 82 11.29 15.79 19.03
N HIS A 83 11.98 15.29 18.00
CA HIS A 83 13.14 15.95 17.38
C HIS A 83 12.94 16.31 15.90
N PHE A 84 11.69 16.36 15.45
CA PHE A 84 11.39 16.84 14.11
C PHE A 84 11.51 18.36 14.04
N LYS A 85 11.91 18.86 12.88
CA LYS A 85 12.12 20.27 12.61
C LYS A 85 11.47 20.62 11.28
N GLN A 86 11.02 21.85 11.14
CA GLN A 86 10.54 22.36 9.86
C GLN A 86 11.60 22.17 8.78
N GLY A 87 11.19 21.67 7.61
CA GLY A 87 12.07 21.32 6.49
C GLY A 87 12.59 19.88 6.50
N ASP A 88 12.40 19.11 7.58
CA ASP A 88 12.76 17.68 7.58
C ASP A 88 11.98 16.94 6.49
N LYS A 89 12.70 16.16 5.66
CA LYS A 89 12.07 15.21 4.75
C LYS A 89 11.73 13.93 5.51
N VAL A 90 10.46 13.55 5.41
CA VAL A 90 9.90 12.47 6.21
C VAL A 90 9.06 11.52 5.37
N LYS A 91 9.01 10.27 5.81
CA LYS A 91 8.08 9.26 5.33
C LYS A 91 6.98 9.09 6.37
N VAL A 92 5.72 9.22 5.96
CA VAL A 92 4.56 8.98 6.83
C VAL A 92 3.82 7.75 6.33
N THR A 93 3.64 6.73 7.17
CA THR A 93 3.08 5.41 6.83
C THR A 93 1.65 5.24 7.33
N ASN A 94 1.08 4.04 7.12
CA ASN A 94 -0.24 3.62 7.59
C ASN A 94 -1.37 4.50 7.06
N ARG A 95 -1.28 4.94 5.79
CA ARG A 95 -2.23 5.89 5.21
C ARG A 95 -3.69 5.38 5.25
N GLY A 96 -3.88 4.07 5.15
CA GLY A 96 -5.20 3.44 5.29
C GLY A 96 -5.81 3.53 6.70
N GLN A 97 -5.00 3.86 7.72
CA GLN A 97 -5.42 3.99 9.12
C GLN A 97 -5.55 5.44 9.59
N TRP A 98 -5.27 6.41 8.71
CA TRP A 98 -5.41 7.82 9.07
C TRP A 98 -6.86 8.18 9.33
N THR A 99 -7.07 9.05 10.30
CA THR A 99 -8.40 9.58 10.59
C THR A 99 -8.61 10.89 9.86
N TYR A 100 -9.83 11.11 9.37
CA TYR A 100 -10.20 12.34 8.67
C TYR A 100 -11.30 13.01 9.47
N GLN A 101 -11.02 14.22 9.96
CA GLN A 101 -12.00 14.99 10.73
C GLN A 101 -12.35 16.27 10.01
N LYS A 102 -13.63 16.64 10.05
CA LYS A 102 -14.10 17.89 9.49
C LYS A 102 -13.97 19.00 10.53
N ILE A 103 -13.06 19.94 10.28
CA ILE A 103 -12.84 21.11 11.13
C ILE A 103 -13.36 22.33 10.36
N GLY A 104 -14.58 22.74 10.71
CA GLY A 104 -15.31 23.78 9.98
C GLY A 104 -15.61 23.35 8.53
N MET A 105 -15.03 24.06 7.57
CA MET A 105 -15.17 23.75 6.13
C MET A 105 -14.04 22.86 5.57
N ASN A 106 -13.02 22.57 6.37
CA ASN A 106 -11.82 21.84 5.93
C ASN A 106 -11.82 20.40 6.45
N ASN A 107 -11.21 19.49 5.70
CA ASN A 107 -10.90 18.14 6.17
C ASN A 107 -9.45 18.10 6.64
N ALA A 108 -9.23 17.71 7.88
CA ALA A 108 -7.89 17.48 8.44
C ALA A 108 -7.62 15.98 8.50
N ALA A 109 -6.44 15.57 8.04
CA ALA A 109 -5.97 14.20 8.11
C ALA A 109 -5.02 14.06 9.30
N PHE A 110 -5.20 13.00 10.09
CA PHE A 110 -4.37 12.71 11.25
C PHE A 110 -3.78 11.31 11.16
N ALA A 111 -2.46 11.23 11.31
CA ALA A 111 -1.72 9.98 11.43
C ALA A 111 -1.33 9.72 12.89
N ALA A 112 -1.36 8.46 13.29
CA ALA A 112 -1.03 8.04 14.64
C ALA A 112 0.48 8.15 14.94
N GLU A 113 0.82 8.17 16.22
CA GLU A 113 2.19 8.06 16.69
C GLU A 113 2.92 6.85 16.09
N GLY A 114 4.22 7.00 15.83
CA GLY A 114 5.04 5.96 15.21
C GLY A 114 4.85 5.83 13.69
N SER A 115 3.91 6.57 13.09
CA SER A 115 3.69 6.55 11.64
C SER A 115 4.66 7.45 10.86
N ILE A 116 5.65 8.08 11.50
CA ILE A 116 6.59 9.01 10.84
C ILE A 116 8.04 8.64 11.11
N SER A 117 8.87 8.79 10.07
CA SER A 117 10.32 8.57 10.13
C SER A 117 11.05 9.60 9.26
N LYS A 118 12.24 10.02 9.70
CA LYS A 118 13.11 10.87 8.86
C LYS A 118 13.71 10.05 7.73
N ILE A 119 13.82 10.65 6.56
CA ILE A 119 14.54 10.07 5.44
C ILE A 119 15.97 10.58 5.50
N THR A 120 16.85 9.80 6.13
CA THR A 120 18.29 10.04 6.04
C THR A 120 18.78 9.55 4.69
N GLN A 121 19.34 10.45 3.89
CA GLN A 121 20.09 10.06 2.70
C GLN A 121 21.40 9.44 3.23
N GLU A 122 21.49 8.11 3.26
CA GLU A 122 22.76 7.46 3.62
C GLU A 122 23.82 7.98 2.64
N SER A 123 24.76 8.75 3.18
CA SER A 123 25.88 9.27 2.41
C SER A 123 26.84 8.11 2.23
N LYS A 124 26.88 7.59 0.99
CA LYS A 124 27.76 6.50 0.58
C LYS A 124 29.24 6.89 0.64
#